data_AF-A0A0P9DK14-F1
#
_entry.id   AF-A0A0P9DK14-F1
#
_cell.length_a   1.000
_cell.length_b   1.000
_cell.length_c   1.000
_cell.angle_alpha   90.00
_cell.angle_beta   90.00
_cell.angle_gamma   90.00
#
_symmetry.space_group_name_H-M   'P 1'
#
loop_
_entity.id
_entity.type
_entity.pdbx_description
1 polymer ?
#
loop_
_entity_poly.entity_id
_entity_poly.type
_entity_poly.pdbx_seq_one_letter_code
_entity_poly.pdbx_strand_id
1 'polypeptide(L)'
;MRPAGRQPHTVTLGEQQSGRQVTLAAGDKLDVSLAGNPSTGFSWNVQSFDATVLRQAGEPEFQPASSALGSGGTFTYRFEAIGAGQTTLALAYSRPFEKGVPAQKIFTARVVVARP
;
A
#
# COMPACT_ATOMS: atom_id res chain seq x y z
N MET A 1 25.30 29.00 0.38
CA MET A 1 25.02 27.57 0.64
C MET A 1 23.56 27.32 0.30
N ARG A 2 23.25 26.41 -0.64
CA ARG A 2 21.88 25.90 -0.79
C ARG A 2 21.64 24.90 0.35
N PRO A 3 20.51 24.93 1.07
CA PRO A 3 20.22 23.85 2.01
C PRO A 3 20.15 22.54 1.22
N ALA A 4 20.81 21.49 1.72
CA ALA A 4 20.67 20.15 1.16
C ALA A 4 19.20 19.75 1.30
N GLY A 5 18.47 19.68 0.18
CA GLY A 5 17.08 19.24 0.18
C GLY A 5 16.97 17.84 0.77
N ARG A 6 15.95 17.59 1.59
CA ARG A 6 15.65 16.25 2.13
C ARG A 6 15.53 15.27 0.96
N GLN A 7 16.30 14.18 1.00
CA GLN A 7 16.19 13.14 -0.02
C GLN A 7 14.86 12.40 0.15
N PRO A 8 14.18 12.01 -0.94
CA PRO A 8 12.99 11.16 -0.84
C PRO A 8 13.32 9.86 -0.11
N HIS A 9 12.52 9.53 0.90
CA HIS A 9 12.64 8.25 1.62
C HIS A 9 11.49 7.32 1.24
N THR A 10 11.73 6.02 1.36
CA THR A 10 10.67 5.00 1.19
C THR A 10 10.30 4.45 2.56
N VAL A 11 9.03 4.48 2.91
CA VAL A 11 8.49 3.85 4.12
C VAL A 11 7.76 2.58 3.72
N THR A 12 8.02 1.48 4.41
CA THR A 12 7.33 0.20 4.16
C THR A 12 6.37 -0.12 5.30
N LEU A 13 5.12 -0.44 4.97
CA LEU A 13 4.11 -0.94 5.90
C LEU A 13 3.74 -2.38 5.54
N GLY A 14 3.61 -3.23 6.54
CA GLY A 14 3.05 -4.57 6.39
C GLY A 14 1.78 -4.75 7.23
N GLU A 15 1.27 -5.98 7.27
CA GLU A 15 0.02 -6.30 7.99
C GLU A 15 0.04 -5.84 9.47
N GLN A 16 1.21 -5.89 10.13
CA GLN A 16 1.40 -5.49 11.54
C GLN A 16 1.20 -3.99 11.81
N GLN A 17 1.25 -3.17 10.75
CA GLN A 17 1.02 -1.74 10.81
C GLN A 17 -0.40 -1.34 10.40
N SER A 18 -1.29 -2.31 10.14
CA SER A 18 -2.69 -2.02 9.84
C SER A 18 -3.35 -1.22 10.99
N GLY A 19 -4.15 -0.22 10.64
CA GLY A 19 -4.77 0.72 11.56
C GLY A 19 -3.85 1.84 12.07
N ARG A 20 -2.55 1.82 11.76
CA ARG A 20 -1.60 2.84 12.23
C ARG A 20 -1.58 4.08 11.35
N GLN A 21 -1.00 5.14 11.89
CA GLN A 21 -0.65 6.35 11.16
C GLN A 21 0.80 6.31 10.70
N VAL A 22 1.05 6.82 9.49
CA VAL A 22 2.38 7.12 8.96
C VAL A 22 2.44 8.57 8.51
N THR A 23 3.57 9.22 8.74
CA THR A 23 3.82 10.60 8.30
C THR A 23 4.91 10.62 7.24
N LEU A 24 4.61 11.29 6.12
CA LEU A 24 5.46 11.41 4.94
C LEU A 24 5.70 12.89 4.61
N ALA A 25 6.75 13.18 3.86
CA ALA A 25 6.91 14.44 3.14
C ALA A 25 6.49 14.28 1.67
N ALA A 26 6.18 15.39 0.99
CA ALA A 26 5.97 15.36 -0.45
C ALA A 26 7.23 14.81 -1.17
N GLY A 27 7.03 13.88 -2.08
CA GLY A 27 8.08 13.13 -2.77
C GLY A 27 8.48 11.82 -2.10
N ASP A 28 8.15 11.60 -0.83
CA ASP A 28 8.38 10.30 -0.17
C ASP A 28 7.53 9.19 -0.82
N LYS A 29 8.02 7.96 -0.74
CA LYS A 29 7.32 6.76 -1.20
C LYS A 29 6.79 5.95 -0.03
N LEU A 30 5.69 5.27 -0.27
CA LEU A 30 5.05 4.35 0.66
C LEU A 30 4.84 3.00 -0.03
N ASP A 31 5.52 1.97 0.47
CA ASP A 31 5.37 0.60 0.01
C ASP A 31 4.50 -0.17 1.00
N VAL A 32 3.39 -0.73 0.53
CA VAL A 32 2.49 -1.58 1.33
C VAL A 32 2.70 -3.03 0.91
N SER A 33 3.31 -3.82 1.79
CA SER A 33 3.70 -5.21 1.56
C SER A 33 2.83 -6.17 2.36
N LEU A 34 1.93 -6.89 1.70
CA LEU A 34 0.90 -7.71 2.34
C LEU A 34 1.01 -9.16 1.89
N ALA A 35 0.86 -10.09 2.83
CA ALA A 35 0.84 -11.50 2.50
C ALA A 35 -0.42 -11.84 1.70
N GLY A 36 -0.29 -12.70 0.70
CA GLY A 36 -1.40 -13.19 -0.09
C GLY A 36 -1.04 -14.43 -0.89
N ASN A 37 -2.04 -15.06 -1.49
CA ASN A 37 -1.87 -16.24 -2.32
C ASN A 37 -2.76 -16.15 -3.57
N PRO A 38 -2.24 -15.66 -4.71
CA PRO A 38 -3.00 -15.53 -5.94
C PRO A 38 -3.55 -16.86 -6.47
N SER A 39 -2.92 -18.01 -6.15
CA SER A 39 -3.41 -19.33 -6.59
C SER A 39 -4.78 -19.71 -6.02
N THR A 40 -5.20 -19.04 -4.95
CA THR A 40 -6.52 -19.24 -4.31
C THR A 40 -7.62 -18.35 -4.91
N GLY A 41 -7.29 -17.55 -5.92
CA GLY A 41 -8.15 -16.55 -6.54
C GLY A 41 -8.29 -15.23 -5.76
N PHE A 42 -7.66 -15.13 -4.59
CA PHE A 42 -7.65 -13.91 -3.80
C PHE A 42 -6.53 -12.95 -4.23
N SER A 43 -6.82 -11.66 -4.18
CA SER A 43 -5.87 -10.58 -4.41
C SER A 43 -6.16 -9.40 -3.48
N TRP A 44 -5.16 -8.56 -3.24
CA TRP A 44 -5.38 -7.28 -2.59
C TRP A 44 -5.91 -6.26 -3.63
N ASN A 45 -6.88 -5.46 -3.23
CA ASN A 45 -7.51 -4.47 -4.09
C ASN A 45 -7.56 -3.14 -3.36
N VAL A 46 -7.01 -2.08 -3.96
CA VAL A 46 -7.07 -0.73 -3.39
C VAL A 46 -8.53 -0.28 -3.38
N GLN A 47 -9.03 0.04 -2.19
CA GLN A 47 -10.42 0.45 -1.97
C GLN A 47 -10.56 1.97 -1.95
N SER A 48 -9.65 2.65 -1.25
CA SER A 48 -9.69 4.09 -1.11
C SER A 48 -8.34 4.67 -0.77
N PHE A 49 -8.11 5.87 -1.30
CA PHE A 49 -7.15 6.88 -0.87
C PHE A 49 -7.55 8.20 -1.54
N ASP A 50 -7.02 9.31 -1.05
CA ASP A 50 -7.21 10.63 -1.65
C ASP A 50 -6.14 10.85 -2.72
N ALA A 51 -6.57 10.94 -3.97
CA ALA A 51 -5.69 11.12 -5.13
C ALA A 51 -5.02 12.50 -5.20
N THR A 52 -5.38 13.44 -4.32
CA THR A 52 -4.66 14.70 -4.13
C THR A 52 -3.50 14.60 -3.14
N VAL A 53 -3.50 13.55 -2.30
CA VAL A 53 -2.48 13.30 -1.26
C VAL A 53 -1.51 12.20 -1.69
N LEU A 54 -2.03 11.10 -2.21
CA LEU A 54 -1.26 9.94 -2.67
C LEU A 54 -1.54 9.64 -4.14
N ARG A 55 -0.53 9.10 -4.82
CA ARG A 55 -0.66 8.48 -6.13
C ARG A 55 -0.12 7.07 -6.08
N GLN A 56 -0.87 6.09 -6.58
CA GLN A 56 -0.31 4.75 -6.79
C GLN A 56 0.72 4.78 -7.93
N ALA A 57 1.90 4.24 -7.68
CA ALA A 57 3.02 4.18 -8.61
C ALA A 57 3.10 2.80 -9.26
N GLY A 58 2.47 2.67 -10.43
CA GLY A 58 2.47 1.45 -11.23
C GLY A 58 1.54 0.34 -10.70
N GLU A 59 1.66 -0.83 -11.32
CA GLU A 59 0.92 -2.03 -10.93
C GLU A 59 1.53 -2.68 -9.68
N PRO A 60 0.73 -3.39 -8.87
CA PRO A 60 1.24 -4.13 -7.73
C PRO A 60 2.15 -5.27 -8.19
N GLU A 61 3.23 -5.49 -7.44
CA GLU A 61 4.17 -6.58 -7.67
C GLU A 61 3.83 -7.77 -6.76
N PHE A 62 4.04 -9.00 -7.24
CA PHE A 62 3.90 -10.21 -6.43
C PHE A 62 5.21 -10.99 -6.39
N GLN A 63 5.73 -11.22 -5.19
CA GLN A 63 6.91 -12.05 -4.95
C GLN A 63 6.49 -13.35 -4.25
N PRO A 64 6.59 -14.53 -4.88
CA PRO A 64 6.31 -15.80 -4.23
C PRO A 64 7.31 -16.07 -3.10
N ALA A 65 6.83 -16.69 -2.01
CA ALA A 65 7.64 -17.04 -0.85
C ALA A 65 8.55 -18.27 -1.11
N SER A 66 8.22 -19.07 -2.13
CA SER A 66 9.03 -20.21 -2.57
C SER A 66 8.75 -20.54 -4.04
N SER A 67 9.61 -21.37 -4.65
CA SER A 67 9.44 -21.87 -6.01
C SER A 67 8.34 -22.94 -6.17
N ALA A 68 7.69 -23.35 -5.07
CA ALA A 68 6.64 -24.37 -5.11
C ALA A 68 5.40 -23.83 -5.84
N LEU A 69 4.77 -24.68 -6.68
CA LEU A 69 3.51 -24.34 -7.33
C LEU A 69 2.41 -24.09 -6.28
N GLY A 70 1.67 -23.00 -6.45
CA GLY A 70 0.63 -22.59 -5.51
C GLY A 70 1.15 -21.94 -4.22
N SER A 71 2.45 -21.65 -4.12
CA SER A 71 3.00 -20.92 -2.98
C SER A 71 2.33 -19.55 -2.86
N GLY A 72 2.02 -19.17 -1.63
CA GLY A 72 1.71 -17.79 -1.32
C GLY A 72 2.96 -16.92 -1.47
N GLY A 73 2.79 -15.64 -1.19
CA GLY A 73 3.86 -14.66 -1.29
C GLY A 73 3.44 -13.31 -0.75
N THR A 74 4.12 -12.29 -1.22
CA THR A 74 3.90 -10.91 -0.81
C THR A 74 3.48 -10.09 -2.01
N PHE A 75 2.37 -9.37 -1.87
CA PHE A 75 1.99 -8.30 -2.78
C PHE A 75 2.55 -6.98 -2.29
N THR A 76 3.18 -6.21 -3.17
CA THR A 76 3.72 -4.87 -2.88
C THR A 76 3.01 -3.82 -3.73
N TYR A 77 2.32 -2.90 -3.05
CA TYR A 77 1.69 -1.72 -3.65
C TYR A 77 2.54 -0.50 -3.34
N ARG A 78 2.94 0.24 -4.37
CA ARG A 78 3.78 1.43 -4.22
C ARG A 78 2.93 2.68 -4.37
N PHE A 79 3.14 3.64 -3.48
CA PHE A 79 2.50 4.94 -3.51
C PHE A 79 3.55 6.04 -3.40
N GLU A 80 3.23 7.20 -3.95
CA GLU A 80 4.02 8.42 -3.84
C GLU A 80 3.17 9.50 -3.16
N ALA A 81 3.77 10.20 -2.19
CA ALA A 81 3.17 11.35 -1.55
C ALA A 81 3.29 12.58 -2.47
N ILE A 82 2.17 13.02 -3.04
CA ILE A 82 2.16 14.05 -4.08
C ILE A 82 1.58 15.40 -3.61
N GLY A 83 0.88 15.43 -2.48
CA GLY A 83 0.29 16.64 -1.94
C GLY A 83 0.13 16.58 -0.42
N ALA A 84 0.26 17.73 0.23
CA ALA A 84 0.08 17.83 1.68
C ALA A 84 -1.39 17.60 2.05
N GLY A 85 -1.63 16.86 3.13
CA GLY A 85 -2.97 16.49 3.57
C GLY A 85 -2.97 15.20 4.36
N GLN A 86 -4.17 14.65 4.57
CA GLN A 86 -4.33 13.36 5.23
C GLN A 86 -5.29 12.50 4.41
N THR A 87 -4.97 11.21 4.29
CA THR A 87 -5.87 10.22 3.70
C THR A 87 -5.87 8.92 4.49
N THR A 88 -6.96 8.17 4.40
CA THR A 88 -6.99 6.77 4.84
C THR A 88 -6.78 5.91 3.61
N LEU A 89 -5.63 5.24 3.54
CA LEU A 89 -5.36 4.22 2.54
C LEU A 89 -6.00 2.91 3.01
N ALA A 90 -6.85 2.31 2.17
CA ALA A 90 -7.47 1.03 2.45
C ALA A 90 -7.26 0.03 1.30
N LEU A 91 -6.87 -1.20 1.65
CA LEU A 91 -6.79 -2.33 0.73
C LEU A 91 -7.64 -3.49 1.27
N ALA A 92 -8.31 -4.22 0.39
CA ALA A 92 -9.13 -5.37 0.74
C ALA A 92 -8.62 -6.63 0.05
N TYR A 93 -8.47 -7.71 0.81
CA TYR A 93 -8.11 -9.03 0.29
C TYR A 93 -9.36 -9.83 -0.01
N SER A 94 -9.70 -9.94 -1.29
CA SER A 94 -10.95 -10.54 -1.75
C SER A 94 -10.79 -11.20 -3.12
N ARG A 95 -11.82 -11.96 -3.50
CA ARG A 95 -11.98 -12.51 -4.84
C ARG A 95 -12.83 -11.54 -5.67
N PRO A 96 -12.34 -11.04 -6.81
CA PRO A 96 -13.08 -10.06 -7.61
C PRO A 96 -14.40 -10.62 -8.18
N PHE A 97 -14.53 -11.95 -8.28
CA PHE A 97 -15.69 -12.64 -8.84
C PHE A 97 -16.79 -12.96 -7.80
N GLU A 98 -16.51 -12.86 -6.49
CA GLU A 98 -17.48 -13.13 -5.43
C GLU A 98 -18.19 -11.83 -5.01
N LYS A 99 -19.40 -11.60 -5.53
CA LYS A 99 -20.21 -10.44 -5.16
C LYS A 99 -20.90 -10.65 -3.81
N GLY A 100 -20.94 -9.59 -3.00
CA GLY A 100 -21.65 -9.59 -1.71
C GLY A 100 -20.96 -10.36 -0.59
N VAL A 101 -19.74 -10.86 -0.83
CA VAL A 101 -18.92 -11.52 0.19
C VAL A 101 -17.96 -10.48 0.80
N PRO A 102 -17.93 -10.33 2.14
CA PRO A 102 -16.95 -9.46 2.79
C PRO A 102 -15.51 -9.86 2.47
N ALA A 103 -14.62 -8.88 2.39
CA ALA A 103 -13.19 -9.16 2.22
C ALA A 103 -12.66 -10.01 3.38
N GLN A 104 -11.82 -10.99 3.07
CA GLN A 104 -11.24 -11.88 4.08
C GLN A 104 -10.27 -11.14 5.00
N LYS A 105 -9.56 -10.15 4.46
CA LYS A 105 -8.69 -9.25 5.22
C LYS A 105 -8.86 -7.81 4.73
N ILE A 106 -8.63 -6.87 5.63
CA ILE A 106 -8.57 -5.44 5.32
C ILE A 106 -7.28 -4.89 5.92
N PHE A 107 -6.53 -4.15 5.11
CA PHE A 107 -5.42 -3.33 5.56
C PHE A 107 -5.85 -1.87 5.50
N THR A 108 -5.59 -1.12 6.57
CA THR A 108 -5.78 0.33 6.58
C THR A 108 -4.55 1.05 7.12
N ALA A 109 -4.27 2.24 6.62
CA ALA A 109 -3.28 3.14 7.19
C ALA A 109 -3.73 4.58 7.05
N ARG A 110 -3.58 5.38 8.11
CA ARG A 110 -3.74 6.84 8.02
C ARG A 110 -2.43 7.43 7.52
N VAL A 111 -2.44 8.01 6.33
CA VAL A 111 -1.26 8.65 5.74
C VAL A 111 -1.41 10.15 5.90
N VAL A 112 -0.42 10.77 6.55
CA VAL A 112 -0.34 12.23 6.72
C VAL A 112 0.86 12.72 5.92
N VAL A 113 0.64 13.60 4.96
CA VAL A 113 1.70 14.26 4.20
C VAL A 113 1.85 15.68 4.74
N ALA A 114 3.00 15.97 5.36
CA ALA A 114 3.30 17.27 5.91
C ALA A 114 3.50 18.31 4.79
N ARG A 115 3.15 19.57 5.09
CA ARG A 115 3.57 20.70 4.23
C ARG A 115 5.09 20.84 4.34
N PRO A 116 5.78 21.14 3.23
CA PRO A 116 7.21 21.47 3.26
C PRO A 116 7.49 22.71 4.11
#